data_AF-A0A7K0G6G7-F1
#
_entry.id   AF-A0A7K0G6G7-F1
#
_cell.length_a   1.000
_cell.length_b   1.000
_cell.length_c   1.000
_cell.angle_alpha   90.00
_cell.angle_beta   90.00
_cell.angle_gamma   90.00
#
_symmetry.space_group_name_H-M   'P 1'
#
loop_
_entity.id
_entity.type
_entity.pdbx_description
1 polymer ?
#
loop_
_entity_poly.entity_id
_entity_poly.type
_entity_poly.pdbx_seq_one_letter_code
_entity_poly.pdbx_strand_id
1 'polypeptide(L)'
;MGFFSKLFKGSEDPYDKYTYDWLKKSPEEELDEEREKIRLRHCSGDERAMHHLDVIDREKNRRYKASHPDSEPGYPVHREHGWYLPNDD
;
A
#
# COMPACT_ATOMS: atom_id res chain seq x y z
N MET A 1 0.01 -26.86 -36.99
CA MET A 1 -1.01 -27.22 -35.98
C MET A 1 -0.29 -27.39 -34.65
N GLY A 2 -0.30 -26.48 -33.67
CA GLY A 2 -1.28 -25.45 -33.36
C GLY A 2 -1.93 -25.62 -31.97
N PHE A 3 -1.37 -26.43 -31.06
CA PHE A 3 -2.07 -26.82 -29.81
C PHE A 3 -1.32 -26.64 -28.48
N PHE A 4 -0.03 -26.27 -28.45
CA PHE A 4 0.71 -26.13 -27.17
C PHE A 4 0.97 -24.68 -26.73
N SER A 5 0.77 -23.68 -27.59
CA SER A 5 1.08 -22.27 -27.28
C SER A 5 -0.03 -21.50 -26.57
N LYS A 6 -1.14 -22.16 -26.17
CA LYS A 6 -2.29 -21.51 -25.51
C LYS A 6 -2.53 -21.95 -24.06
N LEU A 7 -1.71 -22.85 -23.50
CA LEU A 7 -1.91 -23.37 -22.15
C LEU A 7 -1.23 -22.55 -21.04
N PHE A 8 -0.26 -21.69 -21.40
CA PHE A 8 0.43 -20.78 -20.49
C PHE A 8 0.15 -19.32 -20.84
N LYS A 9 -1.09 -18.98 -21.18
CA LYS A 9 -1.53 -17.59 -20.98
C LYS A 9 -1.81 -17.48 -19.49
N GLY A 10 -0.72 -17.40 -18.70
CA GLY A 10 -0.79 -17.20 -17.28
C GLY A 10 -1.79 -16.08 -17.03
N SER A 11 -2.81 -16.34 -16.24
CA SER A 11 -3.49 -15.26 -15.57
C SER A 11 -2.44 -14.62 -14.67
N GLU A 12 -1.64 -13.70 -15.24
CA GLU A 12 -0.74 -12.86 -14.46
C GLU A 12 -1.65 -12.19 -13.44
N ASP A 13 -1.57 -12.65 -12.20
CA ASP A 13 -2.32 -12.01 -11.14
C ASP A 13 -1.85 -10.56 -11.13
N PRO A 14 -2.75 -9.57 -11.24
CA PRO A 14 -2.35 -8.16 -11.27
C PRO A 14 -1.52 -7.76 -10.05
N TYR A 15 -1.53 -8.58 -8.99
CA TYR A 15 -0.78 -8.38 -7.77
C TYR A 15 0.57 -9.10 -7.67
N ASP A 16 0.91 -10.02 -8.59
CA ASP A 16 2.18 -10.77 -8.56
C ASP A 16 3.42 -9.86 -8.70
N LYS A 17 3.24 -8.66 -9.28
CA LYS A 17 4.29 -7.63 -9.42
C LYS A 17 4.80 -7.14 -8.06
N TYR A 18 3.96 -7.10 -7.01
CA TYR A 18 4.24 -6.44 -5.73
C TYR A 18 5.09 -7.30 -4.77
N THR A 19 6.19 -7.86 -5.30
CA THR A 19 7.18 -8.60 -4.52
C THR A 19 8.03 -7.67 -3.65
N TYR A 20 8.65 -8.21 -2.61
CA TYR A 20 9.58 -7.47 -1.74
C TYR A 20 10.73 -6.83 -2.53
N ASP A 21 11.28 -7.55 -3.51
CA ASP A 21 12.38 -7.06 -4.34
C ASP A 21 11.97 -5.88 -5.22
N TRP A 22 10.75 -5.92 -5.78
CA TRP A 22 10.20 -4.80 -6.54
C TRP A 22 9.97 -3.59 -5.62
N LEU A 23 9.28 -3.80 -4.49
CA LEU A 23 9.01 -2.75 -3.50
C LEU A 23 10.27 -2.02 -3.03
N LYS A 24 11.39 -2.73 -2.88
CA LYS A 24 12.65 -2.14 -2.42
C LYS A 24 13.39 -1.38 -3.52
N LYS A 25 13.26 -1.80 -4.78
CA LYS A 25 13.99 -1.22 -5.93
C LYS A 25 13.22 -0.08 -6.60
N SER A 26 11.89 -0.07 -6.50
CA SER A 26 11.07 0.93 -7.18
C SER A 26 11.26 2.33 -6.61
N PRO A 27 11.32 3.36 -7.48
CA PRO A 27 11.34 4.77 -7.06
C PRO A 27 10.00 5.16 -6.43
N GLU A 28 10.01 6.26 -5.68
CA GLU A 28 8.82 6.75 -4.96
C GLU A 28 7.66 7.09 -5.91
N GLU A 29 7.95 7.69 -7.06
CA GLU A 29 6.96 8.00 -8.11
C GLU A 29 6.26 6.74 -8.64
N GLU A 30 7.02 5.66 -8.90
CA GLU A 30 6.43 4.39 -9.37
C GLU A 30 5.56 3.75 -8.27
N LEU A 31 5.97 3.85 -7.01
CA LEU A 31 5.15 3.37 -5.89
C LEU A 31 3.83 4.13 -5.79
N ASP A 32 3.83 5.45 -6.03
CA ASP A 32 2.62 6.27 -6.01
C ASP A 32 1.68 5.98 -7.18
N GLU A 33 2.22 5.83 -8.39
CA GLU A 33 1.43 5.43 -9.56
C GLU A 33 0.77 4.07 -9.38
N GLU A 34 1.53 3.08 -8.90
CA GLU A 34 1.00 1.73 -8.66
C GLU A 34 -0.01 1.71 -7.52
N ARG A 35 0.26 2.44 -6.44
CA ARG A 35 -0.71 2.61 -5.35
C ARG A 35 -2.04 3.16 -5.85
N GLU A 36 -2.03 4.15 -6.75
CA GLU A 36 -3.26 4.70 -7.31
C GLU A 36 -4.02 3.67 -8.17
N LYS A 37 -3.31 2.86 -8.97
CA LYS A 37 -3.94 1.75 -9.72
C LYS A 37 -4.64 0.76 -8.79
N ILE A 38 -3.99 0.38 -7.69
CA ILE A 38 -4.58 -0.53 -6.70
C ILE A 38 -5.77 0.15 -5.99
N ARG A 39 -5.66 1.45 -5.67
CA ARG A 39 -6.75 2.21 -5.04
C ARG A 39 -7.99 2.22 -5.93
N LEU A 40 -7.82 2.43 -7.25
CA LEU A 40 -8.92 2.37 -8.21
C LEU A 40 -9.54 0.96 -8.29
N ARG A 41 -8.73 -0.10 -8.23
CA ARG A 41 -9.24 -1.50 -8.15
C ARG A 41 -10.05 -1.73 -6.87
N HIS A 42 -9.55 -1.27 -5.73
CA HIS A 42 -10.27 -1.34 -4.46
C HIS A 42 -11.62 -0.60 -4.56
N CYS A 43 -11.63 0.62 -5.10
CA CYS A 43 -12.85 1.39 -5.35
C CYS A 43 -13.82 0.70 -6.34
N SER A 44 -13.32 -0.17 -7.22
CA SER A 44 -14.15 -0.96 -8.13
C SER A 44 -14.72 -2.25 -7.49
N GLY A 45 -14.42 -2.51 -6.22
CA GLY A 45 -14.92 -3.66 -5.46
C GLY A 45 -13.96 -4.86 -5.41
N ASP A 46 -12.69 -4.69 -5.77
CA ASP A 46 -11.67 -5.72 -5.58
C ASP A 46 -11.23 -5.78 -4.12
N GLU A 47 -11.73 -6.77 -3.38
CA GLU A 47 -11.44 -6.97 -1.96
C GLU A 47 -9.95 -7.27 -1.70
N ARG A 48 -9.25 -7.86 -2.67
CA ARG A 48 -7.82 -8.19 -2.54
C ARG A 48 -6.94 -6.95 -2.60
N ALA A 49 -7.40 -5.91 -3.29
CA ALA A 49 -6.66 -4.67 -3.48
C ALA A 49 -6.23 -4.02 -2.16
N MET A 50 -7.06 -4.13 -1.11
CA MET A 50 -6.75 -3.54 0.19
C MET A 50 -5.47 -4.11 0.80
N HIS A 51 -5.25 -5.42 0.73
CA HIS A 51 -4.02 -6.04 1.19
C HIS A 51 -2.78 -5.44 0.47
N HIS A 52 -2.88 -5.23 -0.85
CA HIS A 52 -1.76 -4.70 -1.63
C HIS A 52 -1.53 -3.19 -1.43
N LEU A 53 -2.58 -2.42 -1.11
CA LEU A 53 -2.42 -1.03 -0.65
C LEU A 53 -1.60 -0.96 0.63
N ASP A 54 -1.94 -1.80 1.63
CA ASP A 54 -1.22 -1.85 2.91
C ASP A 54 0.26 -2.24 2.71
N VAL A 55 0.55 -3.16 1.79
CA VAL A 55 1.92 -3.53 1.44
C VAL A 55 2.74 -2.34 0.92
N ILE A 56 2.18 -1.55 -0.02
CA ILE A 56 2.87 -0.36 -0.54
C ILE A 56 2.99 0.72 0.55
N ASP A 57 1.92 0.97 1.31
CA ASP A 57 1.91 1.99 2.36
C ASP A 57 2.92 1.70 3.47
N ARG A 58 3.10 0.42 3.84
CA ARG A 58 4.14 0.00 4.78
C ARG A 58 5.55 0.27 4.26
N GLU A 59 5.82 -0.01 2.99
CA GLU A 59 7.13 0.27 2.40
C GLU A 59 7.41 1.77 2.36
N LYS A 60 6.43 2.59 1.95
CA LYS A 60 6.56 4.05 1.99
C LYS A 60 6.81 4.57 3.41
N ASN A 61 6.07 4.07 4.40
CA ASN A 61 6.25 4.43 5.81
C ASN A 61 7.63 4.01 6.33
N ARG A 62 8.11 2.81 5.96
CA ARG A 62 9.47 2.35 6.29
C ARG A 62 10.54 3.29 5.75
N ARG A 63 10.41 3.72 4.48
CA ARG A 63 11.32 4.68 3.84
C ARG A 63 11.28 6.04 4.54
N TYR A 64 10.08 6.54 4.84
CA TYR A 64 9.89 7.81 5.54
C TYR A 64 10.55 7.80 6.94
N LYS A 65 10.33 6.75 7.73
CA LYS A 65 10.97 6.59 9.04
C LYS A 65 12.48 6.48 8.96
N ALA A 66 13.01 5.83 7.91
CA ALA A 66 14.45 5.74 7.71
C ALA A 66 15.09 7.09 7.36
N SER A 67 14.38 7.98 6.65
CA SER A 67 14.86 9.33 6.35
C SER A 67 14.56 10.35 7.45
N HIS A 68 13.63 10.04 8.36
CA HIS A 68 13.24 10.89 9.49
C HIS A 68 13.30 10.12 10.81
N PRO A 69 14.50 9.70 11.26
CA PRO A 69 14.65 8.91 12.48
C PRO A 69 14.19 9.66 13.74
N ASP A 70 14.31 11.00 13.73
CA ASP A 70 13.94 11.90 14.83
C ASP A 70 12.59 12.60 14.59
N SER A 71 11.80 12.14 13.61
CA SER A 71 10.44 12.66 13.41
C SER A 71 9.59 12.29 14.61
N GLU A 72 9.39 13.25 15.52
CA GLU A 72 8.29 13.16 16.47
C GLU A 72 6.98 13.08 15.69
N PRO A 73 6.04 12.19 16.06
CA PRO A 73 4.73 12.17 15.43
C PRO A 73 4.11 13.56 15.58
N GLY A 74 3.84 14.23 14.45
CA GLY A 74 3.28 15.58 14.40
C GLY A 74 1.87 15.71 15.00
N TYR A 75 1.32 14.60 15.47
CA TYR A 75 0.12 14.51 16.29
C TYR A 75 0.47 13.74 17.57
N PRO A 76 -0.13 14.10 18.72
CA PRO A 76 -0.03 13.27 19.91
C PRO A 76 -0.36 11.83 19.53
N VAL A 77 0.54 10.89 19.81
CA VAL A 77 0.22 9.46 19.70
C VAL A 77 -1.00 9.27 20.58
N HIS A 78 -2.16 8.97 19.98
CA HIS A 78 -3.41 8.85 20.71
C HIS A 78 -3.23 7.80 21.80
N ARG A 79 -2.95 8.25 23.02
CA ARG A 79 -2.70 7.36 24.15
C ARG A 79 -4.00 6.79 24.69
N GLU A 80 -5.12 7.48 24.45
CA GLU A 80 -6.36 7.23 25.17
C GLU A 80 -7.51 7.58 24.21
N HIS A 81 -8.47 6.66 24.05
CA HIS A 81 -9.76 6.95 23.43
C HIS A 81 -10.54 7.94 24.30
N GLY A 82 -10.11 9.21 24.30
CA GLY A 82 -10.73 10.29 25.03
C GLY A 82 -11.81 10.94 24.18
N TRP A 83 -13.04 10.43 24.28
CA TRP A 83 -14.21 11.27 24.04
C TRP A 83 -14.20 12.38 25.10
N TYR A 84 -13.54 13.50 24.82
CA TYR A 84 -13.69 14.69 25.66
C TYR A 84 -15.03 15.33 25.33
N LEU A 85 -16.03 15.02 26.16
CA LEU A 85 -17.14 15.93 26.40
C LEU A 85 -16.54 17.27 26.90
N PRO A 86 -16.95 18.43 26.35
CA PRO A 86 -16.60 19.71 26.94
C PRO A 86 -17.16 19.74 28.36
N ASN A 87 -16.34 20.09 29.34
CA ASN A 87 -16.86 20.59 30.60
C ASN A 87 -17.39 22.00 30.32
N ASP A 88 -18.70 22.13 30.15
CA ASP A 88 -19.38 23.38 30.46
C ASP A 88 -19.15 23.68 31.95
N ASP A 89 -18.34 24.69 32.24
CA ASP A 89 -18.61 25.79 33.19
C ASP A 89 -17.48 26.85 33.14
#